data_AF-A0A7S9PV94-F1
#
_entry.id   AF-A0A7S9PV94-F1
#
_cell.length_a   1.000
_cell.length_b   1.000
_cell.length_c   1.000
_cell.angle_alpha   90.00
_cell.angle_beta   90.00
_cell.angle_gamma   90.00
#
_symmetry.space_group_name_H-M   'P 1'
#
loop_
_entity.id
_entity.type
_entity.pdbx_description
1 polymer ?
#
loop_
_entity_poly.entity_id
_entity_poly.type
_entity_poly.pdbx_seq_one_letter_code
_entity_poly.pdbx_strand_id
1 'polypeptide(L)'
;MAVKGESPLGPTPHPLKIFDTCRRQDKFLYACAPMVRYSKVPLTSSPPLSISRYFVFLVPEMAPKLTMNKLAFRQTVHQYGTDLCWTPMILAKEFNRNEFARDSDLTVSTKHPQPPTILQFGANVPVELARASSLAAPFVAGVDLNCGCPQSWACAETLGAALMDKRELVRDMVVETRERLRQDGWGVLMEEDVENPRGRSVSVKIRVHDDLRHVLRSSTGA
;
A
#
# COMPACT_ATOMS: atom_id res chain seq x y z
N MET A 1 -0.93 -1.48 -26.42
CA MET A 1 -1.67 -0.24 -26.09
C MET A 1 -2.82 -0.62 -25.16
N ALA A 2 -2.69 -0.35 -23.86
CA ALA A 2 -3.86 -0.17 -23.01
C ALA A 2 -4.38 1.26 -23.28
N VAL A 3 -5.68 1.42 -23.51
CA VAL A 3 -6.30 2.74 -23.62
C VAL A 3 -5.99 3.49 -22.31
N LYS A 4 -5.48 4.72 -22.40
CA LYS A 4 -5.20 5.57 -21.23
C LYS A 4 -6.44 5.57 -20.32
N GLY A 5 -6.33 4.92 -19.17
CA GLY A 5 -7.34 4.99 -18.13
C GLY A 5 -8.23 3.76 -17.91
N GLU A 6 -8.10 2.69 -18.69
CA GLU A 6 -8.87 1.46 -18.47
C GLU A 6 -8.08 0.40 -17.71
N SER A 7 -8.71 -0.22 -16.70
CA SER A 7 -8.12 -1.29 -15.90
C SER A 7 -8.34 -2.65 -16.60
N PRO A 8 -7.28 -3.46 -16.83
CA PRO A 8 -7.44 -4.80 -17.39
C PRO A 8 -8.11 -5.80 -16.43
N LEU A 9 -8.31 -5.42 -15.16
CA LEU A 9 -8.94 -6.27 -14.14
C LEU A 9 -10.46 -6.11 -14.07
N GLY A 10 -11.03 -5.23 -14.90
CA GLY A 10 -12.43 -4.82 -14.78
C GLY A 10 -12.67 -3.93 -13.54
N PRO A 11 -13.93 -3.71 -13.14
CA PRO A 11 -14.27 -2.88 -11.99
C PRO A 11 -13.67 -3.45 -10.71
N THR A 12 -12.74 -2.72 -10.09
CA THR A 12 -12.19 -3.06 -8.78
C THR A 12 -12.90 -2.19 -7.73
N PRO A 13 -13.46 -2.76 -6.65
CA PRO A 13 -14.14 -1.95 -5.63
C PRO A 13 -13.15 -0.97 -5.00
N HIS A 14 -13.57 0.28 -4.85
CA HIS A 14 -12.79 1.27 -4.12
C HIS A 14 -12.55 0.76 -2.68
N PRO A 15 -11.32 0.87 -2.13
CA PRO A 15 -11.00 0.30 -0.82
C PRO A 15 -11.97 0.72 0.29
N LEU A 16 -12.39 1.99 0.33
CA LEU A 16 -13.36 2.48 1.32
C LEU A 16 -14.70 1.73 1.30
N LYS A 17 -15.16 1.27 0.12
CA LYS A 17 -16.40 0.47 0.03
C LYS A 17 -16.26 -0.90 0.69
N ILE A 18 -15.04 -1.45 0.73
CA ILE A 18 -14.75 -2.71 1.40
C ILE A 18 -14.92 -2.53 2.92
N PHE A 19 -14.37 -1.43 3.46
CA PHE A 19 -14.57 -1.07 4.88
C PHE A 19 -16.05 -0.90 5.22
N ASP A 20 -16.79 -0.15 4.41
CA ASP A 20 -18.21 0.10 4.66
C ASP A 20 -19.06 -1.18 4.52
N THR A 21 -18.69 -2.06 3.59
CA THR A 21 -19.37 -3.36 3.43
C THR A 21 -19.16 -4.25 4.64
N CYS A 22 -17.92 -4.35 5.14
CA CYS A 22 -17.63 -5.12 6.36
C CYS A 22 -18.38 -4.54 7.55
N ARG A 23 -18.40 -3.21 7.70
CA ARG A 23 -19.15 -2.51 8.76
C ARG A 23 -20.64 -2.80 8.70
N ARG A 24 -21.26 -2.71 7.51
CA ARG A 24 -22.71 -2.98 7.31
C ARG A 24 -23.09 -4.44 7.61
N GLN A 25 -22.17 -5.36 7.38
CA GLN A 25 -22.35 -6.79 7.66
C GLN A 25 -22.03 -7.16 9.12
N ASP A 26 -21.64 -6.19 9.95
CA ASP A 26 -21.12 -6.40 11.30
C ASP A 26 -20.02 -7.49 11.37
N LYS A 27 -19.16 -7.53 10.34
CA LYS A 27 -18.01 -8.44 10.27
C LYS A 27 -16.70 -7.68 10.39
N PHE A 28 -15.68 -8.37 10.88
CA PHE A 28 -14.30 -7.89 10.78
C PHE A 28 -13.90 -7.78 9.30
N LEU A 29 -13.17 -6.71 8.97
CA LEU A 29 -12.42 -6.64 7.73
C LEU A 29 -11.11 -7.40 7.91
N TYR A 30 -10.87 -8.38 7.06
CA TYR A 30 -9.64 -9.16 7.07
C TYR A 30 -8.67 -8.59 6.04
N ALA A 31 -7.53 -8.09 6.51
CA ALA A 31 -6.52 -7.47 5.67
C ALA A 31 -5.20 -8.25 5.72
N CYS A 32 -4.60 -8.48 4.56
CA CYS A 32 -3.22 -8.96 4.42
C CYS A 32 -2.30 -7.74 4.18
N ALA A 33 -1.76 -7.21 5.27
CA ALA A 33 -0.92 -6.01 5.26
C ALA A 33 0.51 -6.30 4.73
N PRO A 34 1.25 -5.25 4.30
CA PRO A 34 2.60 -5.42 3.78
C PRO A 34 3.54 -5.84 4.91
N MET A 35 4.28 -6.93 4.68
CA MET A 35 5.19 -7.52 5.66
C MET A 35 6.63 -7.14 5.34
N VAL A 36 7.40 -6.81 6.38
CA VAL A 36 8.83 -6.55 6.26
C VAL A 36 9.57 -7.88 6.24
N ARG A 37 10.56 -8.02 5.35
CA ARG A 37 11.44 -9.19 5.32
C ARG A 37 12.30 -9.21 6.58
N TYR A 38 12.00 -10.07 7.54
CA TYR A 38 12.73 -10.12 8.81
C TYR A 38 13.93 -11.06 8.70
N SER A 39 15.07 -10.55 8.24
CA SER A 39 16.28 -11.37 8.22
C SER A 39 17.11 -11.32 9.53
N LYS A 40 16.93 -10.33 10.42
CA LYS A 40 17.84 -10.14 11.60
C LYS A 40 17.28 -9.42 12.85
N VAL A 41 15.96 -9.31 13.06
CA VAL A 41 15.42 -8.68 14.31
C VAL A 41 14.96 -9.78 15.26
N PRO A 42 15.37 -9.79 16.55
CA PRO A 42 14.83 -10.72 17.54
C PRO A 42 13.32 -10.59 17.60
N LEU A 43 12.61 -11.71 17.52
CA LEU A 43 11.16 -11.79 17.72
C LEU A 43 10.84 -11.31 19.13
N THR A 44 10.53 -10.03 19.30
CA THR A 44 9.73 -9.59 20.44
C THR A 44 8.28 -9.74 20.00
N SER A 45 7.55 -10.58 20.72
CA SER A 45 6.15 -10.91 20.47
C SER A 45 5.28 -9.67 20.65
N SER A 46 5.16 -8.86 19.61
CA SER A 46 4.09 -7.87 19.53
C SER A 46 2.83 -8.62 19.07
N PRO A 47 1.75 -8.68 19.85
CA PRO A 47 0.48 -9.24 19.39
C PRO A 47 -0.02 -8.46 18.16
N PRO A 48 -0.84 -9.08 17.29
CA PRO A 48 -1.47 -8.36 16.19
C PRO A 48 -2.19 -7.12 16.72
N LEU A 49 -1.94 -5.96 16.12
CA LEU A 49 -2.61 -4.72 16.49
C LEU A 49 -4.11 -4.86 16.17
N SER A 50 -4.91 -5.05 17.20
CA SER A 50 -6.36 -4.87 17.16
C SER A 50 -6.65 -3.37 17.25
N ILE A 51 -6.87 -2.72 16.11
CA ILE A 51 -7.54 -1.42 16.08
C ILE A 51 -9.03 -1.78 16.06
N SER A 52 -9.69 -1.73 17.22
CA SER A 52 -11.08 -2.02 17.64
C SER A 52 -12.13 -2.70 16.73
N ARG A 53 -11.96 -2.84 15.41
CA ARG A 53 -12.79 -3.63 14.46
C ARG A 53 -11.99 -4.20 13.25
N TYR A 54 -10.65 -4.25 13.31
CA TYR A 54 -9.81 -4.70 12.18
C TYR A 54 -8.83 -5.80 12.60
N PHE A 55 -8.89 -6.96 11.94
CA PHE A 55 -7.86 -8.00 12.05
C PHE A 55 -6.89 -7.86 10.87
N VAL A 56 -5.70 -7.34 11.17
CA VAL A 56 -4.57 -7.39 10.24
C VAL A 56 -3.85 -8.71 10.46
N PHE A 57 -3.92 -9.63 9.49
CA PHE A 57 -3.09 -10.83 9.51
C PHE A 57 -1.65 -10.41 9.21
N LEU A 58 -0.84 -10.28 10.25
CA LEU A 58 0.61 -10.25 10.17
C LEU A 58 1.08 -11.70 10.24
N VAL A 59 1.38 -12.32 9.10
CA VAL A 59 1.97 -13.66 9.09
C VAL A 59 3.49 -13.52 9.30
N PRO A 60 4.06 -13.96 10.44
CA PRO A 60 5.51 -13.97 10.57
C PRO A 60 6.13 -14.86 9.48
N GLU A 61 7.18 -14.35 8.84
CA GLU A 61 7.91 -15.02 7.75
C GLU A 61 8.51 -16.34 8.27
N MET A 62 7.98 -17.49 7.82
CA MET A 62 8.53 -18.82 8.16
C MET A 62 9.53 -19.36 7.11
N ALA A 63 9.84 -18.62 6.03
CA ALA A 63 10.69 -19.15 4.96
C ALA A 63 11.57 -18.08 4.27
N PRO A 64 12.92 -18.21 4.29
CA PRO A 64 13.86 -17.19 3.80
C PRO A 64 13.86 -16.94 2.27
N LYS A 65 13.12 -17.75 1.50
CA LYS A 65 13.07 -17.71 0.03
C LYS A 65 11.72 -17.30 -0.56
N LEU A 66 10.68 -17.19 0.25
CA LEU A 66 9.37 -16.78 -0.22
C LEU A 66 9.27 -15.27 0.01
N THR A 67 9.11 -14.49 -1.06
CA THR A 67 8.60 -13.11 -0.92
C THR A 67 7.11 -13.23 -0.64
N MET A 68 6.75 -13.10 0.64
CA MET A 68 5.37 -13.05 1.10
C MET A 68 4.61 -11.92 0.39
N ASN A 69 3.29 -12.04 0.24
CA ASN A 69 2.43 -11.06 -0.44
C ASN A 69 2.60 -10.89 -1.97
N LYS A 70 3.38 -11.74 -2.65
CA LYS A 70 3.27 -11.90 -4.12
C LYS A 70 1.91 -12.52 -4.52
N LEU A 71 1.56 -12.45 -5.80
CA LEU A 71 0.22 -12.80 -6.31
C LEU A 71 -0.30 -14.15 -5.79
N ALA A 72 0.50 -15.21 -5.87
CA ALA A 72 0.10 -16.54 -5.41
C ALA A 72 -0.34 -16.53 -3.93
N PHE A 73 0.41 -15.85 -3.06
CA PHE A 73 0.05 -15.71 -1.65
C PHE A 73 -1.23 -14.89 -1.48
N ARG A 74 -1.36 -13.77 -2.19
CA ARG A 74 -2.57 -12.93 -2.13
C ARG A 74 -3.82 -13.70 -2.57
N GLN A 75 -3.70 -14.55 -3.60
CA GLN A 75 -4.79 -15.42 -4.05
C GLN A 75 -5.12 -16.49 -3.02
N THR A 76 -4.12 -17.12 -2.41
CA THR A 76 -4.35 -18.09 -1.33
C THR A 76 -5.09 -17.45 -0.16
N VAL A 77 -4.59 -16.35 0.41
CA VAL A 77 -5.25 -15.72 1.57
C VAL A 77 -6.64 -15.18 1.23
N HIS A 78 -6.88 -14.81 -0.03
CA HIS A 78 -8.21 -14.42 -0.50
C HIS A 78 -9.19 -15.61 -0.54
N GLN A 79 -8.73 -16.81 -0.92
CA GLN A 79 -9.54 -18.04 -0.82
C GLN A 79 -9.95 -18.35 0.63
N TYR A 80 -9.16 -17.91 1.61
CA TYR A 80 -9.46 -18.03 3.04
C TYR A 80 -10.18 -16.81 3.63
N GLY A 81 -10.75 -15.94 2.79
CA GLY A 81 -11.63 -14.84 3.23
C GLY A 81 -10.94 -13.50 3.50
N THR A 82 -9.72 -13.28 3.00
CA THR A 82 -9.09 -11.95 3.04
C THR A 82 -9.81 -10.98 2.10
N ASP A 83 -10.24 -9.83 2.63
CA ASP A 83 -11.00 -8.80 1.92
C ASP A 83 -10.10 -7.82 1.14
N LEU A 84 -8.90 -7.54 1.65
CA LEU A 84 -7.98 -6.53 1.09
C LEU A 84 -6.52 -6.95 1.30
N CYS A 85 -5.70 -6.82 0.26
CA CYS A 85 -4.28 -7.18 0.34
C CYS A 85 -3.37 -6.03 -0.05
N TRP A 86 -2.15 -6.04 0.49
CA TRP A 86 -1.06 -5.18 0.05
C TRP A 86 0.02 -5.99 -0.67
N THR A 87 0.75 -5.36 -1.59
CA THR A 87 2.01 -5.91 -2.12
C THR A 87 3.12 -5.82 -1.07
N PRO A 88 4.26 -6.50 -1.26
CA PRO A 88 5.51 -6.08 -0.62
C PRO A 88 5.81 -4.61 -0.93
N MET A 89 6.69 -4.01 -0.13
CA MET A 89 7.24 -2.69 -0.45
C MET A 89 8.06 -2.78 -1.73
N ILE A 90 7.64 -2.04 -2.76
CA ILE A 90 8.31 -1.94 -4.07
C ILE A 90 8.97 -0.56 -4.16
N LEU A 91 10.20 -0.46 -4.66
CA LEU A 91 10.86 0.83 -4.82
C LEU A 91 10.29 1.57 -6.04
N ALA A 92 9.74 2.78 -5.83
CA ALA A 92 9.15 3.57 -6.92
C ALA A 92 10.16 3.87 -8.05
N LYS A 93 11.43 4.12 -7.66
CA LYS A 93 12.54 4.34 -8.59
C LYS A 93 12.74 3.17 -9.56
N GLU A 94 12.76 1.94 -9.06
CA GLU A 94 12.96 0.75 -9.89
C GLU A 94 11.72 0.44 -10.74
N PHE A 95 10.53 0.64 -10.16
CA PHE A 95 9.25 0.46 -10.86
C PHE A 95 9.12 1.38 -12.10
N ASN A 96 9.66 2.60 -12.00
CA ASN A 96 9.71 3.55 -13.11
C ASN A 96 10.76 3.18 -14.17
N ARG A 97 11.88 2.59 -13.75
CA ARG A 97 13.07 2.42 -14.60
C ARG A 97 12.93 1.28 -15.61
N ASN A 98 12.31 0.18 -15.23
CA ASN A 98 12.33 -1.04 -16.03
C ASN A 98 10.99 -1.78 -16.00
N GLU A 99 10.40 -1.99 -17.18
CA GLU A 99 9.17 -2.76 -17.36
C GLU A 99 9.30 -4.20 -16.87
N PHE A 100 10.41 -4.88 -17.17
CA PHE A 100 10.64 -6.25 -16.72
C PHE A 100 10.68 -6.35 -15.19
N ALA A 101 11.32 -5.39 -14.52
CA ALA A 101 11.36 -5.34 -13.06
C ALA A 101 9.95 -5.07 -12.49
N ARG A 102 9.24 -4.11 -13.09
CA ARG A 102 7.85 -3.80 -12.74
C ARG A 102 6.93 -5.01 -12.85
N ASP A 103 7.02 -5.78 -13.93
CA ASP A 103 6.18 -6.96 -14.15
C ASP A 103 6.54 -8.11 -13.19
N SER A 104 7.80 -8.18 -12.76
CA SER A 104 8.27 -9.12 -11.73
C SER A 104 7.77 -8.76 -10.32
N ASP A 105 7.75 -7.46 -10.01
CA ASP A 105 7.37 -6.92 -8.70
C ASP A 105 5.84 -6.86 -8.52
N LEU A 106 5.12 -6.40 -9.55
CA LEU A 106 3.66 -6.30 -9.59
C LEU A 106 3.06 -7.34 -10.53
N THR A 107 2.81 -8.51 -9.97
CA THR A 107 2.06 -9.58 -10.64
C THR A 107 0.57 -9.44 -10.38
N VAL A 108 -0.24 -9.53 -11.45
CA VAL A 108 -1.71 -9.56 -11.40
C VAL A 108 -2.26 -10.81 -12.06
N SER A 109 -3.40 -11.28 -11.58
CA SER A 109 -4.08 -12.45 -12.09
C SER A 109 -4.74 -12.16 -13.43
N THR A 110 -4.59 -13.08 -14.37
CA THR A 110 -5.27 -13.06 -15.67
C THR A 110 -6.38 -14.09 -15.80
N LYS A 111 -6.49 -15.04 -14.85
CA LYS A 111 -7.37 -16.21 -14.93
C LYS A 111 -8.21 -16.47 -13.69
N HIS A 112 -7.70 -16.12 -12.51
CA HIS A 112 -8.33 -16.44 -11.23
C HIS A 112 -8.73 -15.18 -10.47
N PRO A 113 -9.75 -15.23 -9.60
CA PRO A 113 -10.05 -14.13 -8.69
C PRO A 113 -8.81 -13.72 -7.89
N GLN A 114 -8.65 -12.43 -7.66
CA GLN A 114 -7.65 -11.87 -6.77
C GLN A 114 -8.32 -10.85 -5.85
N PRO A 115 -7.82 -10.66 -4.62
CA PRO A 115 -8.35 -9.64 -3.75
C PRO A 115 -8.04 -8.26 -4.34
N PRO A 116 -8.90 -7.26 -4.08
CA PRO A 116 -8.51 -5.85 -4.21
C PRO A 116 -7.13 -5.66 -3.57
N THR A 117 -6.20 -5.07 -4.33
CA THR A 117 -4.79 -5.00 -3.95
C THR A 117 -4.35 -3.55 -3.89
N ILE A 118 -3.71 -3.15 -2.79
CA ILE A 118 -3.01 -1.88 -2.62
C ILE A 118 -1.52 -2.10 -2.89
N LEU A 119 -0.93 -1.32 -3.78
CA LEU A 119 0.51 -1.38 -4.03
C LEU A 119 1.23 -0.45 -3.06
N GLN A 120 2.13 -1.00 -2.25
CA GLN A 120 2.95 -0.21 -1.35
C GLN A 120 4.29 0.18 -1.99
N PHE A 121 4.54 1.47 -2.11
CA PHE A 121 5.82 2.02 -2.57
C PHE A 121 6.74 2.43 -1.41
N GLY A 122 8.04 2.20 -1.61
CA GLY A 122 9.10 2.95 -0.97
C GLY A 122 9.54 4.07 -1.92
N ALA A 123 9.41 5.32 -1.49
CA ALA A 123 9.81 6.51 -2.26
C ALA A 123 10.19 7.66 -1.33
N ASN A 124 11.01 8.58 -1.84
CA ASN A 124 11.40 9.82 -1.17
C ASN A 124 11.41 11.03 -2.12
N VAL A 125 10.91 10.86 -3.36
CA VAL A 125 10.81 11.92 -4.38
C VAL A 125 9.36 11.96 -4.89
N PRO A 126 8.65 13.11 -4.77
CA PRO A 126 7.25 13.26 -5.20
C PRO A 126 6.98 12.81 -6.64
N VAL A 127 7.80 13.29 -7.58
CA VAL A 127 7.64 13.00 -9.00
C VAL A 127 7.87 11.50 -9.29
N GLU A 128 8.78 10.84 -8.58
CA GLU A 128 9.01 9.39 -8.76
C GLU A 128 7.82 8.58 -8.27
N LEU A 129 7.27 8.90 -7.08
CA LEU A 129 6.09 8.22 -6.55
C LEU A 129 4.87 8.42 -7.47
N ALA A 130 4.65 9.64 -7.95
CA ALA A 130 3.53 9.96 -8.82
C ALA A 130 3.61 9.23 -10.17
N ARG A 131 4.80 9.17 -10.79
CA ARG A 131 5.02 8.40 -12.02
C ARG A 131 4.82 6.90 -11.81
N ALA A 132 5.33 6.35 -10.72
CA ALA A 132 5.17 4.94 -10.41
C ALA A 132 3.70 4.59 -10.15
N SER A 133 2.98 5.48 -9.46
CA SER A 133 1.55 5.34 -9.20
C SER A 133 0.71 5.39 -10.47
N SER A 134 1.03 6.29 -11.40
CA SER A 134 0.41 6.38 -12.74
C SER A 134 0.53 5.05 -13.51
N LEU A 135 1.72 4.43 -13.47
CA LEU A 135 1.97 3.12 -14.09
C LEU A 135 1.23 1.97 -13.38
N ALA A 136 1.07 2.05 -12.06
CA ALA A 136 0.42 1.01 -11.26
C ALA A 136 -1.11 1.06 -11.27
N ALA A 137 -1.70 2.26 -11.35
CA ALA A 137 -3.14 2.50 -11.17
C ALA A 137 -4.09 1.60 -11.98
N PRO A 138 -3.77 1.21 -13.24
CA PRO A 138 -4.61 0.25 -13.96
C PRO A 138 -4.74 -1.12 -13.27
N PHE A 139 -3.77 -1.53 -12.47
CA PHE A 139 -3.60 -2.89 -11.98
C PHE A 139 -3.94 -3.08 -10.49
N VAL A 140 -4.31 -2.01 -9.80
CA VAL A 140 -4.44 -1.98 -8.33
C VAL A 140 -5.68 -1.20 -7.90
N ALA A 141 -6.19 -1.45 -6.70
CA ALA A 141 -7.30 -0.69 -6.09
C ALA A 141 -6.83 0.66 -5.52
N GLY A 142 -5.52 0.81 -5.31
CA GLY A 142 -4.90 2.02 -4.80
C GLY A 142 -3.40 1.85 -4.57
N VAL A 143 -2.77 2.94 -4.15
CA VAL A 143 -1.35 3.00 -3.79
C VAL A 143 -1.18 3.43 -2.33
N ASP A 144 -0.09 3.00 -1.72
CA ASP A 144 0.29 3.30 -0.35
C ASP A 144 1.77 3.70 -0.28
N LEU A 145 2.10 4.71 0.52
CA LEU A 145 3.47 5.10 0.81
C LEU A 145 3.93 4.47 2.14
N ASN A 146 5.04 3.72 2.12
CA ASN A 146 5.62 3.17 3.32
C ASN A 146 6.43 4.21 4.10
N CYS A 147 5.89 4.68 5.23
CA CYS A 147 6.57 5.53 6.20
C CYS A 147 6.89 4.79 7.51
N GLY A 148 6.98 3.45 7.49
CA GLY A 148 7.05 2.65 8.72
C GLY A 148 8.16 1.61 8.79
N CYS A 149 8.82 1.26 7.68
CA CYS A 149 9.87 0.24 7.67
C CYS A 149 11.13 0.72 8.44
N PRO A 150 11.54 0.07 9.54
CA PRO A 150 12.69 0.52 10.34
C PRO A 150 14.03 -0.07 9.87
N GLN A 151 14.06 -0.75 8.72
CA GLN A 151 15.29 -1.38 8.23
C GLN A 151 16.36 -0.33 7.94
N SER A 152 17.58 -0.57 8.41
CA SER A 152 18.67 0.41 8.33
C SER A 152 18.98 0.83 6.90
N TRP A 153 18.92 -0.10 5.94
CA TRP A 153 19.11 0.22 4.52
C TRP A 153 18.01 1.17 4.00
N ALA A 154 16.75 0.96 4.39
CA ALA A 154 15.64 1.79 3.96
C ALA A 154 15.77 3.19 4.58
N CYS A 155 16.12 3.26 5.87
CA CYS A 155 16.31 4.54 6.56
C CYS A 155 17.49 5.34 5.98
N ALA A 156 18.60 4.67 5.63
CA ALA A 156 19.76 5.29 5.00
C ALA A 156 19.40 5.96 3.65
N GLU A 157 18.48 5.37 2.90
CA GLU A 157 17.96 5.91 1.64
C GLU A 157 16.80 6.91 1.85
N THR A 158 16.52 7.37 3.07
CA THR A 158 15.36 8.24 3.39
C THR A 158 14.02 7.58 3.02
N LEU A 159 13.89 6.27 3.22
CA LEU A 159 12.65 5.51 3.01
C LEU A 159 12.10 5.01 4.36
N GLY A 160 10.86 4.51 4.35
CA GLY A 160 10.29 3.85 5.51
C GLY A 160 10.21 4.79 6.72
N ALA A 161 10.66 4.32 7.88
CA ALA A 161 10.56 5.05 9.14
C ALA A 161 11.31 6.41 9.12
N ALA A 162 12.31 6.60 8.26
CA ALA A 162 13.00 7.88 8.11
C ALA A 162 12.09 9.01 7.56
N LEU A 163 10.95 8.66 6.95
CA LEU A 163 9.96 9.62 6.46
C LEU A 163 9.06 10.17 7.58
N MET A 164 9.04 9.54 8.77
CA MET A 164 8.21 9.99 9.90
C MET A 164 8.55 11.42 10.33
N ASP A 165 9.82 11.81 10.24
CA ASP A 165 10.30 13.16 10.58
C ASP A 165 10.25 14.14 9.39
N LYS A 166 9.75 13.69 8.23
CA LYS A 166 9.73 14.47 6.97
C LYS A 166 8.31 14.68 6.45
N ARG A 167 7.41 15.19 7.31
CA ARG A 167 5.97 15.30 6.99
C ARG A 167 5.68 16.17 5.76
N GLU A 168 6.45 17.23 5.51
CA GLU A 168 6.30 18.06 4.31
C GLU A 168 6.60 17.25 3.06
N LEU A 169 7.67 16.46 3.08
CA LEU A 169 8.02 15.57 1.98
C LEU A 169 6.93 14.51 1.75
N VAL A 170 6.40 13.91 2.82
CA VAL A 170 5.28 12.96 2.74
C VAL A 170 4.04 13.61 2.14
N ARG A 171 3.68 14.82 2.60
CA ARG A 171 2.58 15.61 2.05
C ARG A 171 2.79 15.84 0.55
N ASP A 172 3.97 16.33 0.17
CA ASP A 172 4.27 16.68 -1.23
C ASP A 172 4.20 15.43 -2.13
N MET A 173 4.69 14.29 -1.65
CA MET A 173 4.54 13.00 -2.34
C MET A 173 3.08 12.58 -2.53
N VAL A 174 2.22 12.75 -1.51
CA VAL A 174 0.79 12.42 -1.61
C VAL A 174 0.04 13.37 -2.55
N VAL A 175 0.30 14.67 -2.43
CA VAL A 175 -0.33 15.70 -3.27
C VAL A 175 0.03 15.50 -4.74
N GLU A 176 1.32 15.35 -5.06
CA GLU A 176 1.79 15.13 -6.42
C GLU A 176 1.21 13.84 -7.01
N THR A 177 1.15 12.77 -6.21
CA THR A 177 0.53 11.49 -6.63
C THR A 177 -0.94 11.65 -6.96
N ARG A 178 -1.73 12.31 -6.10
CA ARG A 178 -3.16 12.54 -6.34
C ARG A 178 -3.36 13.39 -7.59
N GLU A 179 -2.61 14.47 -7.74
CA GLU A 179 -2.74 15.36 -8.88
C GLU A 179 -2.42 14.63 -10.20
N ARG A 180 -1.34 13.85 -10.22
CA ARG A 180 -0.99 13.02 -11.37
C ARG A 180 -2.08 12.01 -11.73
N LEU A 181 -2.58 11.27 -10.74
CA LEU A 181 -3.64 10.26 -10.99
C LEU A 181 -4.94 10.91 -11.48
N ARG A 182 -5.29 12.08 -10.95
CA ARG A 182 -6.42 12.88 -11.42
C ARG A 182 -6.25 13.32 -12.88
N GLN A 183 -5.05 13.76 -13.27
CA GLN A 183 -4.72 14.09 -14.67
C GLN A 183 -4.81 12.88 -15.60
N ASP A 184 -4.51 11.68 -15.10
CA ASP A 184 -4.68 10.42 -15.83
C ASP A 184 -6.16 9.93 -15.85
N GLY A 185 -7.07 10.69 -15.23
CA GLY A 185 -8.52 10.45 -15.21
C GLY A 185 -8.99 9.48 -14.12
N TRP A 186 -8.17 9.17 -13.12
CA TRP A 186 -8.58 8.38 -11.97
C TRP A 186 -9.31 9.24 -10.94
N GLY A 187 -10.31 8.67 -10.29
CA GLY A 187 -10.95 9.28 -9.12
C GLY A 187 -10.07 9.04 -7.89
N VAL A 188 -9.64 10.09 -7.22
CA VAL A 188 -8.71 10.00 -6.08
C VAL A 188 -9.10 10.90 -4.91
N LEU A 189 -10.25 11.56 -5.02
CA LEU A 189 -10.85 12.36 -3.96
C LEU A 189 -11.64 11.42 -3.04
N MET A 190 -11.41 11.53 -1.73
CA MET A 190 -11.82 10.55 -0.72
C MET A 190 -13.30 10.16 -0.80
N GLU A 191 -14.21 10.86 -0.12
CA GLU A 191 -15.63 10.52 -0.14
C GLU A 191 -16.28 10.76 -1.52
N GLU A 192 -15.75 11.73 -2.29
CA GLU A 192 -16.32 12.17 -3.57
C GLU A 192 -16.19 11.11 -4.68
N ASP A 193 -15.08 10.38 -4.73
CA ASP A 193 -14.82 9.37 -5.77
C ASP A 193 -15.07 7.92 -5.28
N VAL A 194 -15.68 7.70 -4.10
CA VAL A 194 -15.93 6.33 -3.59
C VAL A 194 -16.78 5.51 -4.56
N GLU A 195 -17.77 6.15 -5.18
CA GLU A 195 -18.69 5.53 -6.15
C GLU A 195 -18.13 5.57 -7.59
N ASN A 196 -16.99 6.22 -7.80
CA ASN A 196 -16.35 6.28 -9.11
C ASN A 196 -15.78 4.90 -9.46
N PRO A 197 -16.15 4.28 -10.60
CA PRO A 197 -15.59 2.99 -11.01
C PRO A 197 -14.08 3.07 -11.29
N ARG A 198 -13.55 4.28 -11.49
CA ARG A 198 -12.11 4.59 -11.60
C ARG A 198 -11.52 5.12 -10.29
N GLY A 199 -12.18 4.91 -9.17
CA GLY A 199 -11.68 5.29 -7.85
C GLY A 199 -10.39 4.54 -7.49
N ARG A 200 -9.39 5.27 -6.98
CA ARG A 200 -8.12 4.75 -6.47
C ARG A 200 -7.77 5.44 -5.15
N SER A 201 -7.48 4.66 -4.11
CA SER A 201 -7.01 5.25 -2.86
C SER A 201 -5.54 5.65 -2.97
N VAL A 202 -5.18 6.80 -2.38
CA VAL A 202 -3.79 7.19 -2.10
C VAL A 202 -3.63 7.29 -0.59
N SER A 203 -2.89 6.33 -0.03
CA SER A 203 -2.75 6.11 1.43
C SER A 203 -1.30 6.21 1.89
N VAL A 204 -1.10 6.35 3.21
CA VAL A 204 0.22 6.38 3.84
C VAL A 204 0.20 5.44 5.04
N LYS A 205 1.13 4.50 5.08
CA LYS A 205 1.37 3.64 6.23
C LYS A 205 2.42 4.26 7.13
N ILE A 206 1.99 4.75 8.30
CA ILE A 206 2.88 5.28 9.34
C ILE A 206 3.22 4.20 10.39
N ARG A 207 4.26 4.46 11.18
CA ARG A 207 4.51 3.75 12.44
C ARG A 207 3.86 4.55 13.58
N VAL A 208 3.02 3.90 14.36
CA VAL A 208 2.48 4.49 15.60
C VAL A 208 3.49 4.20 16.72
N HIS A 209 3.93 5.25 17.41
CA HIS A 209 4.78 5.17 18.59
C HIS A 209 3.92 4.88 19.81
N ASP A 210 4.44 4.13 20.79
CA ASP A 210 3.71 3.74 22.01
C ASP A 210 3.18 4.96 22.77
N ASP A 211 3.95 6.04 22.75
CA ASP A 211 3.48 7.37 23.11
C ASP A 211 2.98 8.14 21.88
N LEU A 212 1.65 8.28 21.77
CA LEU A 212 0.97 8.99 20.69
C LEU A 212 1.42 10.44 20.52
N ARG A 213 1.95 11.08 21.58
CA ARG A 213 2.50 12.44 21.48
C ARG A 213 3.66 12.50 20.50
N HIS A 214 4.44 11.41 20.38
CA HIS A 214 5.55 11.31 19.44
C HIS A 214 5.09 11.05 18.00
N VAL A 215 3.90 10.51 17.80
CA VAL A 215 3.27 10.39 16.47
C VAL A 215 2.72 11.73 16.01
N LEU A 216 2.21 12.53 16.95
CA LEU A 216 1.50 13.78 16.70
C LEU A 216 2.38 15.04 16.82
N ARG A 217 3.70 14.92 17.05
CA ARG A 217 4.56 16.12 17.15
C ARG A 217 4.51 16.88 15.81
N SER A 218 3.81 18.01 15.80
CA SER A 218 4.07 19.08 14.86
C SER A 218 5.54 19.46 15.01
N SER A 219 6.28 19.63 13.91
CA SER A 219 7.53 20.39 14.00
C SER A 219 7.15 21.86 14.27
N THR A 220 6.85 22.16 15.51
CA THR A 220 6.92 23.50 16.05
C THR A 220 8.17 23.49 16.91
N GLY A 221 9.29 23.90 16.34
CA GLY A 221 10.54 24.08 17.09
C GLY A 221 11.82 24.00 16.27
N ALA A 222 12.09 25.01 15.46
CA ALA A 222 13.36 25.75 15.38
C ALA A 222 13.18 26.94 14.42
#